data_AF-A0A454XNR5-F1
#
_entry.id   AF-A0A454XNR5-F1
#
_cell.length_a   1.000
_cell.length_b   1.000
_cell.length_c   1.000
_cell.angle_alpha   90.00
_cell.angle_beta   90.00
_cell.angle_gamma   90.00
#
_symmetry.space_group_name_H-M   'P 1'
#
loop_
_entity.id
_entity.type
_entity.pdbx_description
1 polymer ?
#
loop_
_entity_poly.entity_id
_entity_poly.type
_entity_poly.pdbx_seq_one_letter_code
_entity_poly.pdbx_strand_id
1 'polypeptide(L)'
;MRGLTVLYCALTAIAACVPTKHPEPGIPAVKKCPKWPVVTSAECTTITCDLTMQPMISDTSMSCANGFLMIVDKNPATGMLEVDVIAYSASCKDGVWYDDDAGMLLTPTPPNPPVYVGCVP
;
A
#
# COMPACT_ATOMS: atom_id res chain seq x y z
N MET A 1 38.50 -41.80 63.96
CA MET A 1 37.60 -42.36 62.93
C MET A 1 36.81 -41.21 62.33
N ARG A 2 36.73 -41.17 61.00
CA ARG A 2 36.30 -40.03 60.18
C ARG A 2 34.78 -39.79 60.31
N GLY A 3 34.38 -38.62 60.79
CA GLY A 3 32.99 -38.15 60.76
C GLY A 3 32.81 -37.12 59.65
N LEU A 4 32.34 -37.56 58.48
CA LEU A 4 32.00 -36.71 57.34
C LEU A 4 30.62 -36.09 57.60
N THR A 5 30.55 -34.81 57.97
CA THR A 5 29.27 -34.10 58.10
C THR A 5 29.09 -33.19 56.89
N VAL A 6 28.24 -33.64 55.98
CA VAL A 6 27.77 -32.92 54.80
C VAL A 6 26.79 -31.84 55.26
N LEU A 7 27.11 -30.56 55.09
CA LEU A 7 26.15 -29.48 55.32
C LEU A 7 25.78 -28.82 53.99
N TYR A 8 24.49 -28.92 53.69
CA TYR A 8 23.78 -28.54 52.48
C TYR A 8 23.85 -27.02 52.20
N CYS A 9 24.29 -26.64 51.00
CA CYS A 9 23.99 -25.33 50.42
C CYS A 9 22.54 -25.33 49.90
N ALA A 10 21.61 -24.75 50.66
CA ALA A 10 20.28 -24.42 50.17
C ALA A 10 20.33 -23.06 49.46
N LEU A 11 20.50 -23.07 48.13
CA LEU A 11 20.27 -21.89 47.29
C LEU A 11 18.76 -21.81 47.02
N THR A 12 18.07 -20.92 47.73
CA THR A 12 16.70 -20.51 47.39
C THR A 12 16.74 -19.66 46.12
N ALA A 13 16.50 -20.29 44.97
CA ALA A 13 16.24 -19.57 43.73
C ALA A 13 14.87 -18.90 43.84
N ILE A 14 14.87 -17.60 44.11
CA ILE A 14 13.68 -16.76 44.01
C ILE A 14 13.39 -16.64 42.51
N ALA A 15 12.50 -17.49 42.00
CA ALA A 15 11.95 -17.33 40.67
C ALA A 15 11.13 -16.04 40.66
N ALA A 16 11.76 -14.91 40.34
CA ALA A 16 11.06 -13.69 40.02
C ALA A 16 10.19 -13.99 38.79
N CYS A 17 8.88 -14.09 38.98
CA CYS A 17 7.91 -14.09 37.90
C CYS A 17 8.02 -12.72 37.21
N VAL A 18 8.93 -12.59 36.25
CA VAL A 18 8.88 -11.51 35.28
C VAL A 18 7.58 -11.71 34.52
N PRO A 19 6.64 -10.76 34.54
CA PRO A 19 5.48 -10.82 33.68
C PRO A 19 6.01 -10.70 32.25
N THR A 20 6.21 -11.83 31.58
CA THR A 20 6.39 -11.85 30.14
C THR A 20 5.03 -11.50 29.56
N LYS A 21 4.75 -10.20 29.42
CA LYS A 21 3.78 -9.76 28.41
C LYS A 21 4.27 -10.36 27.11
N HIS A 22 3.61 -11.42 26.65
CA HIS A 22 3.70 -11.84 25.27
C HIS A 22 3.31 -10.58 24.47
N PRO A 23 4.20 -9.99 23.65
CA PRO A 23 3.74 -8.97 22.73
C PRO A 23 2.64 -9.64 21.92
N GLU A 24 1.40 -9.17 22.07
CA GLU A 24 0.33 -9.57 21.17
C GLU A 24 0.88 -9.45 19.75
N PRO A 25 0.77 -10.48 18.89
CA PRO A 25 1.20 -10.35 17.51
C PRO A 25 0.47 -9.15 16.93
N GLY A 26 1.16 -8.01 16.87
CA GLY A 26 0.58 -6.79 16.36
C GLY A 26 0.17 -7.09 14.94
N ILE A 27 -1.11 -6.94 14.62
CA ILE A 27 -1.59 -7.03 13.25
C ILE A 27 -0.66 -6.15 12.43
N PRO A 28 0.05 -6.70 11.41
CA PRO A 28 0.98 -5.91 10.63
C PRO A 28 0.29 -4.65 10.13
N ALA A 29 0.88 -3.49 10.38
CA ALA A 29 0.33 -2.25 9.87
C ALA A 29 0.33 -2.33 8.33
N VAL A 30 -0.87 -2.44 7.73
CA VAL A 30 -1.01 -2.44 6.27
C VAL A 30 -0.54 -1.09 5.76
N LYS A 31 0.53 -1.10 4.95
CA LYS A 31 1.07 0.12 4.37
C LYS A 31 0.07 0.67 3.35
N LYS A 32 -0.37 1.91 3.57
CA LYS A 32 -1.33 2.62 2.72
C LYS A 32 -0.68 3.09 1.42
N CYS A 33 -1.47 3.16 0.35
CA CYS A 33 -1.01 3.65 -0.94
C CYS A 33 -1.08 5.17 -1.04
N PRO A 34 -0.27 5.79 -1.92
CA PRO A 34 -0.40 7.21 -2.21
C PRO A 34 -1.79 7.52 -2.79
N LYS A 35 -2.40 8.60 -2.30
CA LYS A 35 -3.62 9.14 -2.91
C LYS A 35 -3.23 9.98 -4.10
N TRP A 36 -3.58 9.51 -5.29
CA TRP A 36 -3.37 10.25 -6.51
C TRP A 36 -4.56 11.19 -6.76
N PRO A 37 -4.30 12.44 -7.19
CA PRO A 37 -5.35 13.36 -7.59
C PRO A 37 -6.16 12.80 -8.77
N VAL A 38 -7.43 13.20 -8.83
CA VAL A 38 -8.29 12.93 -10.00
C VAL A 38 -7.90 13.90 -11.12
N VAL A 39 -7.95 13.42 -12.37
CA VAL A 39 -7.76 14.27 -13.56
C VAL A 39 -8.74 15.43 -13.56
N THR A 40 -8.23 16.63 -13.78
CA THR A 40 -9.01 17.85 -13.92
C THR A 40 -9.55 18.02 -15.35
N SER A 41 -10.45 18.98 -15.55
CA SER A 41 -10.95 19.29 -16.90
C SER A 41 -9.87 19.74 -17.88
N ALA A 42 -8.86 20.46 -17.39
CA ALA A 42 -7.73 20.90 -18.21
C ALA A 42 -6.89 19.70 -18.67
N GLU A 43 -6.58 18.79 -17.75
CA GLU A 43 -5.79 17.59 -18.04
C GLU A 43 -6.56 16.66 -18.98
N CYS A 44 -7.84 16.44 -18.71
CA CYS A 44 -8.74 15.63 -19.53
C CYS A 44 -8.82 16.08 -21.00
N THR A 45 -8.66 17.37 -21.27
CA THR A 45 -8.64 17.91 -22.65
C THR A 45 -7.43 17.39 -23.46
N THR A 46 -6.36 16.99 -22.78
CA THR A 46 -5.12 16.50 -23.41
C THR A 46 -5.10 14.99 -23.63
N ILE A 47 -5.72 14.21 -22.74
CA ILE A 47 -5.62 12.74 -22.72
C ILE A 47 -6.92 12.02 -23.05
N THR A 48 -8.00 12.75 -23.38
CA THR A 48 -9.34 12.20 -23.69
C THR A 48 -9.88 11.31 -22.58
N CYS A 49 -10.50 11.92 -21.57
CA CYS A 49 -11.15 11.22 -20.46
C CYS A 49 -12.65 11.54 -20.37
N ASP A 50 -13.41 10.79 -19.58
CA ASP A 50 -14.80 11.11 -19.30
C ASP A 50 -14.96 11.74 -17.90
N LEU A 51 -15.14 13.06 -17.86
CA LEU A 51 -15.35 13.81 -16.61
C LEU A 51 -16.69 13.52 -15.93
N THR A 52 -17.65 12.93 -16.63
CA THR A 52 -18.94 12.53 -16.03
C THR A 52 -18.79 11.30 -15.16
N MET A 53 -17.72 10.53 -15.36
CA MET A 53 -17.37 9.36 -14.57
C MET A 53 -16.22 9.71 -13.62
N GLN A 54 -16.54 9.81 -12.33
CA GLN A 54 -15.52 10.04 -11.31
C GLN A 54 -14.96 8.73 -10.77
N PRO A 55 -13.63 8.60 -10.65
CA PRO A 55 -13.03 7.45 -10.01
C PRO A 55 -13.34 7.46 -8.51
N MET A 56 -13.67 6.29 -7.98
CA MET A 56 -13.81 6.05 -6.55
C MET A 56 -12.45 5.61 -6.01
N ILE A 57 -11.81 6.45 -5.20
CA ILE A 57 -10.46 6.21 -4.66
C ILE A 57 -10.54 6.13 -3.14
N SER A 58 -10.08 5.02 -2.57
CA SER A 58 -9.96 4.81 -1.12
C SER A 58 -8.50 4.61 -0.71
N ASP A 59 -8.24 4.34 0.57
CA ASP A 59 -6.89 4.02 1.05
C ASP A 59 -6.38 2.66 0.51
N THR A 60 -7.28 1.81 0.00
CA THR A 60 -6.98 0.42 -0.37
C THR A 60 -7.46 0.00 -1.75
N SER A 61 -8.31 0.78 -2.40
CA SER A 61 -8.90 0.44 -3.71
C SER A 61 -9.12 1.65 -4.60
N MET A 62 -9.10 1.42 -5.90
CA MET A 62 -9.57 2.36 -6.92
C MET A 62 -10.49 1.63 -7.90
N SER A 63 -11.53 2.30 -8.38
CA SER A 63 -12.36 1.81 -9.49
C SER A 63 -13.17 2.94 -10.13
N CYS A 64 -13.70 2.70 -11.33
CA CYS A 64 -14.70 3.54 -11.96
C CYS A 64 -16.06 2.82 -11.93
N ALA A 65 -17.16 3.55 -11.70
CA ALA A 65 -18.46 2.92 -11.50
C ALA A 65 -18.99 2.20 -12.76
N ASN A 66 -18.75 2.77 -13.94
CA ASN A 66 -19.24 2.27 -15.24
C ASN A 66 -18.18 2.37 -16.33
N GLY A 67 -16.94 1.97 -16.05
CA GLY A 67 -15.85 2.05 -17.02
C GLY A 67 -14.53 1.56 -16.45
N PHE A 68 -13.45 1.92 -17.12
CA PHE A 68 -12.09 1.55 -16.73
C PHE A 68 -11.41 2.70 -16.00
N LEU A 69 -10.59 2.35 -15.01
CA LEU A 69 -9.57 3.25 -14.48
C LEU A 69 -8.56 3.58 -15.57
N MET A 70 -8.16 4.85 -15.60
CA MET A 70 -7.07 5.35 -16.41
C MET A 70 -6.03 5.97 -15.48
N ILE A 71 -4.80 5.50 -15.55
CA ILE A 71 -3.66 6.05 -14.82
C ILE A 71 -2.83 6.89 -15.77
N VAL A 72 -2.56 8.12 -15.36
CA VAL A 72 -1.93 9.14 -16.18
C VAL A 72 -0.73 9.65 -15.44
N ASP A 73 0.42 9.70 -16.10
CA ASP A 73 1.61 10.34 -15.56
C ASP A 73 2.14 11.39 -16.52
N LYS A 74 3.22 12.06 -16.11
CA LYS A 74 3.88 13.06 -16.93
C LYS A 74 5.12 12.45 -17.56
N ASN A 75 5.16 12.40 -18.89
CA ASN A 75 6.35 11.98 -19.61
C ASN A 75 7.52 12.93 -19.28
N PRO A 76 8.63 12.43 -18.72
CA PRO A 76 9.74 13.28 -18.28
C PRO A 76 10.52 13.91 -19.43
N ALA A 77 10.49 13.30 -20.63
CA ALA A 77 11.21 13.79 -21.80
C ALA A 77 10.44 14.93 -22.51
N THR A 78 9.12 14.79 -22.63
CA THR A 78 8.28 15.75 -23.37
C THR A 78 7.55 16.74 -22.46
N GLY A 79 7.39 16.39 -21.18
CA GLY A 79 6.57 17.12 -20.23
C GLY A 79 5.07 17.02 -20.49
N MET A 80 4.63 16.15 -21.40
CA MET A 80 3.22 15.94 -21.73
C MET A 80 2.60 14.90 -20.80
N LEU A 81 1.28 14.97 -20.61
CA LEU A 81 0.52 13.92 -19.92
C LEU A 81 0.31 12.74 -20.86
N GLU A 82 0.54 11.54 -20.34
CA GLU A 82 0.39 10.30 -21.09
C GLU A 82 -0.42 9.29 -20.27
N VAL A 83 -1.23 8.50 -20.97
CA VAL A 83 -1.95 7.38 -20.36
C VAL A 83 -0.98 6.21 -20.25
N ASP A 84 -0.69 5.79 -19.03
CA ASP A 84 0.25 4.71 -18.75
C ASP A 84 -0.49 3.36 -18.70
N VAL A 85 -1.58 3.29 -17.94
CA VAL A 85 -2.35 2.05 -17.72
C VAL A 85 -3.84 2.29 -17.79
N ILE A 86 -4.57 1.32 -18.37
CA ILE A 86 -6.02 1.20 -18.28
C ILE A 86 -6.33 -0.12 -17.56
N ALA A 87 -7.09 -0.05 -16.47
CA ALA A 87 -7.41 -1.21 -15.62
C ALA A 87 -8.89 -1.20 -15.22
N TYR A 88 -9.47 -2.36 -14.90
CA TYR A 88 -10.84 -2.41 -14.38
C TYR A 88 -10.94 -1.84 -12.96
N SER A 89 -10.06 -2.30 -12.09
CA SER A 89 -9.93 -1.85 -10.72
C SER A 89 -8.50 -2.01 -10.27
N ALA A 90 -8.18 -1.39 -9.14
CA ALA A 90 -6.89 -1.56 -8.52
C ALA A 90 -6.98 -1.71 -7.02
N SER A 91 -6.05 -2.47 -6.46
CA SER A 91 -5.90 -2.65 -5.02
C SER A 91 -4.52 -2.23 -4.54
N CYS A 92 -4.49 -1.71 -3.32
CA CYS A 92 -3.26 -1.34 -2.64
C CYS A 92 -2.64 -2.56 -1.97
N LYS A 93 -1.39 -2.87 -2.32
CA LYS A 93 -0.59 -3.92 -1.67
C LYS A 93 0.73 -3.32 -1.24
N ASP A 94 0.99 -3.32 0.06
CA ASP A 94 2.22 -2.80 0.68
C ASP A 94 2.61 -1.37 0.24
N GLY A 95 1.60 -0.52 0.08
CA GLY A 95 1.75 0.89 -0.31
C GLY A 95 2.01 1.10 -1.80
N VAL A 96 1.75 0.08 -2.62
CA VAL A 96 1.88 0.12 -4.08
C VAL A 96 0.56 -0.29 -4.73
N TRP A 97 0.17 0.42 -5.79
CA TRP A 97 -1.06 0.15 -6.53
C TRP A 97 -0.86 -0.93 -7.58
N TYR A 98 -1.75 -1.93 -7.58
CA TYR A 98 -1.77 -3.03 -8.54
C TYR A 98 -3.09 -3.08 -9.28
N ASP A 99 -3.03 -3.35 -10.59
CA ASP A 99 -4.17 -3.82 -11.36
C ASP A 99 -4.67 -5.15 -10.79
N ASP A 100 -5.95 -5.23 -10.50
CA ASP A 100 -6.57 -6.45 -9.95
C ASP A 100 -6.72 -7.57 -10.98
N ASP A 101 -6.83 -7.23 -12.26
CA ASP A 101 -7.03 -8.21 -13.35
C ASP A 101 -5.68 -8.73 -13.84
N ALA A 102 -4.77 -7.82 -14.21
CA ALA A 102 -3.46 -8.21 -14.73
C ALA A 102 -2.44 -8.59 -13.64
N GLY A 103 -2.69 -8.21 -12.38
CA GLY A 103 -1.74 -8.39 -11.28
C GLY A 103 -0.45 -7.56 -11.43
N MET A 104 -0.47 -6.56 -12.30
CA MET A 104 0.68 -5.71 -12.64
C MET A 104 0.65 -4.40 -11.86
N LEU A 105 1.81 -3.73 -11.79
CA LEU A 105 1.92 -2.40 -11.20
C LEU A 105 1.19 -1.37 -12.07
N LEU A 106 0.46 -0.44 -11.43
CA LEU A 106 -0.23 0.63 -12.15
C LEU A 106 0.67 1.76 -12.64
N THR A 107 1.90 1.86 -12.14
CA THR A 107 2.90 2.82 -12.60
C THR A 107 4.29 2.19 -12.56
N PRO A 108 5.24 2.62 -13.40
CA PRO A 108 6.65 2.31 -13.23
C PRO A 108 7.13 2.74 -11.83
N THR A 109 8.16 2.07 -11.31
CA THR A 109 8.73 2.36 -9.99
C THR A 109 10.12 2.99 -10.12
N PRO A 110 10.33 4.24 -9.64
CA PRO A 110 9.33 5.17 -9.12
C PRO A 110 8.46 5.79 -10.24
N PRO A 111 7.22 6.23 -9.94
CA PRO A 111 6.38 6.91 -10.92
C PRO A 111 6.94 8.28 -11.29
N ASN A 112 6.57 8.81 -12.47
CA ASN A 112 6.88 10.20 -12.84
C ASN A 112 5.80 11.13 -12.29
N PRO A 113 6.04 11.87 -11.19
CA PRO A 113 5.04 12.78 -10.66
C PRO A 113 4.86 13.99 -11.59
N PRO A 114 3.66 14.59 -11.64
CA PRO A 114 2.43 14.14 -10.98
C PRO A 114 1.79 12.92 -11.66
N VAL A 115 1.17 12.05 -10.84
CA VAL A 115 0.33 10.93 -11.29
C VAL A 115 -1.12 11.26 -11.00
N TYR A 116 -2.00 11.01 -11.96
CA TYR A 116 -3.43 11.26 -11.87
C TYR A 116 -4.24 10.00 -12.16
N VAL A 117 -5.49 10.01 -11.69
CA VAL A 117 -6.47 8.95 -11.94
C VAL A 117 -7.67 9.54 -12.66
N GLY A 118 -8.10 8.89 -13.73
CA GLY A 118 -9.33 9.20 -14.45
C GLY A 118 -10.16 7.96 -14.72
N CYS A 119 -11.29 8.18 -15.39
CA CYS A 119 -12.16 7.13 -15.91
C CYS A 119 -12.31 7.27 -17.42
N VAL A 120 -12.45 6.13 -18.10
CA VAL A 120 -12.82 6.04 -19.51
C VAL A 120 -13.92 4.98 -19.71
N PRO A 121 -14.78 5.13 -20.73
CA PRO A 121 -15.87 4.18 -21.01
C PRO A 121 -15.36 2.76 -21.30
#